data_AF-A0A968AMC6-F1
#
_entry.id   AF-A0A968AMC6-F1
#
_cell.length_a   1.000
_cell.length_b   1.000
_cell.length_c   1.000
_cell.angle_alpha   90.00
_cell.angle_beta   90.00
_cell.angle_gamma   90.00
#
_symmetry.space_group_name_H-M   'P 1'
#
loop_
_entity.id
_entity.type
_entity.pdbx_description
1 polymer ?
#
loop_
_entity_poly.entity_id
_entity_poly.type
_entity_poly.pdbx_seq_one_letter_code
_entity_poly.pdbx_strand_id
1 'polypeptide(L)'
;MADIGLNQNFSTDSRDFHIQTATLVDEGLIRAEVFEKGRLLFVENYQYERRNFNQDVGPDSRLRKIVDQVHQSMIEEIDSLFEISEQIFGEKNATAHEKIGLVFLYMHVFDKAESHLQASIEINKNYYGSYIHLARAYFLQKRYNKAYELLSEITGKNFHYPDMYNLLGMINLEKKKHSQAFQYFKQALKYNNAYIEAYFNLIEAILQRMVSLKGEKKEQEIKKRISFLKILLKKIDNFGNAEDRKQSSLLNRVLNKLAIKKALKLVHDYRETNYIRHMPPEIIGY
;
A
#
# COMPACT_ATOMS: atom_id res chain seq x y z
N MET A 1 -9.60 -10.61 -30.86
CA MET A 1 -9.29 -9.17 -30.92
C MET A 1 -7.81 -9.06 -30.59
N ALA A 2 -7.02 -8.35 -31.39
CA ALA A 2 -5.62 -8.11 -31.04
C ALA A 2 -5.56 -7.10 -29.88
N ASP A 3 -4.58 -7.25 -28.99
CA ASP A 3 -4.35 -6.26 -27.94
C ASP A 3 -3.97 -4.92 -28.57
N ILE A 4 -4.69 -3.86 -28.20
CA ILE A 4 -4.37 -2.50 -28.63
C ILE A 4 -3.46 -1.90 -27.56
N GLY A 5 -2.25 -1.50 -27.95
CA GLY A 5 -1.25 -0.91 -27.08
C GLY A 5 -0.73 0.42 -27.60
N LEU A 6 -0.53 1.38 -26.69
CA LEU A 6 0.17 2.63 -26.92
C LEU A 6 1.36 2.74 -25.97
N ASN A 7 2.47 3.28 -26.46
CA ASN A 7 3.67 3.51 -25.68
C ASN A 7 4.21 4.91 -26.01
N GLN A 8 4.52 5.71 -24.99
CA GLN A 8 5.02 7.08 -25.18
C GLN A 8 6.04 7.43 -24.10
N ASN A 9 7.07 8.17 -24.49
CA ASN A 9 7.94 8.88 -23.56
C ASN A 9 7.44 10.32 -23.45
N PHE A 10 7.43 10.87 -22.25
CA PHE A 10 7.10 12.27 -21.99
C PHE A 10 7.93 12.78 -20.80
N SER A 11 8.03 14.10 -20.67
CA SER A 11 8.86 14.72 -19.64
C SER A 11 8.12 15.86 -18.95
N THR A 12 8.19 15.90 -17.63
CA THR A 12 7.65 16.98 -16.79
C THR A 12 8.53 17.17 -15.57
N ASP A 13 8.66 18.41 -15.08
CA ASP A 13 9.52 18.78 -13.94
C ASP A 13 10.95 18.20 -14.03
N SER A 14 11.57 18.28 -15.22
CA SER A 14 12.91 17.71 -15.48
C SER A 14 13.03 16.20 -15.26
N ARG A 15 11.91 15.47 -15.28
CA ARG A 15 11.84 14.01 -15.16
C ARG A 15 11.37 13.40 -16.46
N ASP A 16 11.90 12.24 -16.79
CA ASP A 16 11.51 11.47 -17.97
C ASP A 16 10.68 10.26 -17.55
N PHE A 17 9.47 10.19 -18.08
CA PHE A 17 8.52 9.11 -17.86
C PHE A 17 8.31 8.31 -19.14
N HIS A 18 7.95 7.05 -18.95
CA HIS A 18 7.45 6.17 -20.00
C HIS A 18 6.08 5.64 -19.58
N ILE A 19 5.11 5.73 -20.46
CA ILE A 19 3.76 5.20 -20.23
C ILE A 19 3.46 4.12 -21.27
N GLN A 20 2.87 3.02 -20.78
CA GLN A 20 2.32 1.94 -21.60
C GLN A 20 0.83 1.82 -21.29
N THR A 21 -0.02 1.83 -22.30
CA THR A 21 -1.46 1.64 -22.13
C THR A 21 -1.92 0.53 -23.04
N ALA A 22 -2.52 -0.52 -22.48
CA ALA A 22 -2.94 -1.69 -23.22
C ALA A 22 -4.30 -2.22 -22.78
N THR A 23 -5.01 -2.86 -23.71
CA THR A 23 -6.25 -3.57 -23.40
C THR A 23 -5.96 -4.92 -22.77
N LEU A 24 -6.63 -5.24 -21.67
CA LEU A 24 -6.76 -6.60 -21.14
C LEU A 24 -8.13 -7.14 -21.56
N VAL A 25 -8.20 -7.65 -22.79
CA VAL A 25 -9.48 -7.97 -23.45
C VAL A 25 -10.29 -8.98 -22.66
N ASP A 26 -9.65 -10.01 -22.10
CA ASP A 26 -10.31 -11.07 -21.33
C ASP A 26 -10.90 -10.57 -20.01
N GLU A 27 -10.31 -9.52 -19.44
CA GLU A 27 -10.73 -8.90 -18.18
C GLU A 27 -11.70 -7.73 -18.41
N GLY A 28 -11.77 -7.18 -19.63
CA GLY A 28 -12.60 -6.01 -19.93
C GLY A 28 -12.02 -4.73 -19.32
N LEU A 29 -10.69 -4.66 -19.24
CA LEU A 29 -9.94 -3.55 -18.66
C LEU A 29 -9.03 -2.89 -19.70
N ILE A 30 -8.73 -1.61 -19.48
CA ILE A 30 -7.58 -0.91 -20.05
C ILE A 30 -6.62 -0.67 -18.91
N ARG A 31 -5.37 -1.10 -19.07
CA ARG A 31 -4.31 -0.96 -18.08
C ARG A 31 -3.33 0.10 -18.54
N ALA A 32 -3.09 1.10 -17.71
CA ALA A 32 -2.06 2.11 -17.90
C ALA A 32 -0.94 1.88 -16.87
N GLU A 33 0.30 1.79 -17.34
CA GLU A 33 1.49 1.58 -16.53
C GLU A 33 2.47 2.73 -16.75
N VAL A 34 2.90 3.36 -15.67
CA VAL A 34 3.82 4.51 -15.73
C VAL A 34 5.15 4.13 -15.09
N PHE A 35 6.23 4.42 -15.80
CA PHE A 35 7.59 4.09 -15.44
C PHE A 35 8.45 5.35 -15.38
N GLU A 36 9.45 5.33 -14.51
CA GLU A 36 10.53 6.30 -14.48
C GLU A 36 11.85 5.54 -14.41
N LYS A 37 12.77 5.82 -15.35
CA LYS A 37 14.09 5.15 -15.44
C LYS A 37 13.99 3.60 -15.42
N GLY A 38 12.95 3.06 -16.05
CA GLY A 38 12.68 1.62 -16.11
C GLY A 38 12.06 1.01 -14.84
N ARG A 39 11.82 1.81 -13.79
CA ARG A 39 11.09 1.39 -12.58
C ARG A 39 9.60 1.68 -12.77
N LEU A 40 8.76 0.66 -12.61
CA LEU A 40 7.31 0.83 -12.53
C LEU A 40 6.97 1.68 -11.30
N LEU A 41 6.27 2.79 -11.52
CA LEU A 41 5.83 3.71 -10.47
C LEU A 41 4.44 3.31 -9.96
N PHE A 42 3.47 3.22 -10.86
CA PHE A 42 2.09 2.85 -10.53
C PHE A 42 1.37 2.27 -11.75
N VAL A 43 0.21 1.65 -11.50
CA VAL A 43 -0.64 1.00 -12.49
C VAL A 43 -2.08 1.42 -12.23
N GLU A 44 -2.78 1.87 -13.27
CA GLU A 44 -4.20 2.20 -13.23
C GLU A 44 -5.00 1.30 -14.16
N ASN A 45 -6.17 0.84 -13.69
CA ASN A 45 -7.06 -0.04 -14.44
C ASN A 45 -8.42 0.60 -14.66
N TYR A 46 -8.82 0.74 -15.92
CA TYR A 46 -10.08 1.36 -16.33
C TYR A 46 -11.01 0.29 -16.91
N GLN A 47 -12.23 0.18 -16.37
CA GLN A 47 -13.25 -0.69 -16.94
C GLN A 47 -13.82 -0.08 -18.23
N TYR A 48 -14.10 -0.93 -19.23
CA TYR A 48 -14.82 -0.50 -20.42
C TYR A 48 -16.00 -1.43 -20.77
N GLU A 49 -17.08 -0.85 -21.31
CA GLU A 49 -18.25 -1.63 -21.73
C GLU A 49 -17.96 -2.46 -22.99
N ARG A 50 -18.14 -3.78 -22.89
CA ARG A 50 -18.24 -4.66 -24.05
C ARG A 50 -19.65 -4.56 -24.64
N ARG A 51 -19.87 -3.73 -25.67
CA ARG A 51 -21.16 -3.72 -26.40
C ARG A 51 -21.15 -4.72 -27.55
N ASN A 52 -22.27 -5.42 -27.73
CA ASN A 52 -22.45 -6.38 -28.82
C ASN A 52 -22.48 -5.69 -30.20
N PHE A 53 -21.68 -6.25 -31.09
CA PHE A 53 -21.33 -5.82 -32.43
C PHE A 53 -22.53 -5.89 -33.35
N ASN A 54 -23.15 -4.77 -33.73
CA ASN A 54 -24.01 -4.80 -34.93
C ASN A 54 -24.06 -3.53 -35.77
N GLN A 55 -23.67 -2.35 -35.27
CA GLN A 55 -23.67 -1.14 -36.10
C GLN A 55 -22.61 -0.18 -35.56
N ASP A 56 -21.43 -0.15 -36.18
CA ASP A 56 -20.58 1.04 -36.38
C ASP A 56 -19.16 0.64 -36.77
N VAL A 57 -18.51 1.55 -37.49
CA VAL A 57 -17.10 1.55 -37.92
C VAL A 57 -16.22 0.74 -36.97
N GLY A 58 -15.75 -0.42 -37.45
CA GLY A 58 -14.77 -1.33 -36.85
C GLY A 58 -14.64 -1.29 -35.31
N PRO A 59 -15.01 -2.35 -34.57
CA PRO A 59 -14.92 -2.38 -33.09
C PRO A 59 -13.52 -2.05 -32.55
N ASP A 60 -12.47 -2.33 -33.32
CA ASP A 60 -11.08 -1.96 -33.02
C ASP A 60 -10.86 -0.44 -33.06
N SER A 61 -11.56 0.31 -33.92
CA SER A 61 -11.46 1.77 -34.03
C SER A 61 -12.01 2.48 -32.79
N ARG A 62 -13.14 2.02 -32.24
CA ARG A 62 -13.70 2.56 -31.00
C ARG A 62 -12.80 2.25 -29.80
N LEU A 63 -12.39 0.99 -29.64
CA LEU A 63 -11.53 0.60 -28.52
C LEU A 63 -10.20 1.36 -28.57
N ARG A 64 -9.64 1.55 -29.77
CA ARG A 64 -8.44 2.38 -29.96
C ARG A 64 -8.62 3.83 -29.50
N LYS A 65 -9.79 4.45 -29.74
CA LYS A 65 -10.08 5.80 -29.22
C LYS A 65 -10.13 5.84 -27.69
N ILE A 66 -10.70 4.82 -27.04
CA ILE A 66 -10.75 4.77 -25.58
C ILE A 66 -9.34 4.59 -25.01
N VAL A 67 -8.54 3.69 -25.60
CA VAL A 67 -7.14 3.49 -25.21
C VAL A 67 -6.33 4.78 -25.38
N ASP A 68 -6.50 5.48 -26.51
CA ASP A 68 -5.86 6.77 -26.79
C ASP A 68 -6.26 7.85 -25.77
N GLN A 69 -7.56 7.94 -25.46
CA GLN A 69 -8.06 8.87 -24.44
C GLN A 69 -7.49 8.58 -23.05
N VAL A 70 -7.48 7.32 -22.61
CA VAL A 70 -6.89 6.92 -21.32
C VAL A 70 -5.39 7.26 -21.30
N HIS A 71 -4.69 7.00 -22.41
CA HIS A 71 -3.26 7.27 -22.53
C HIS A 71 -2.94 8.76 -22.40
N GLN A 72 -3.65 9.62 -23.14
CA GLN A 72 -3.43 11.07 -23.09
C GLN A 72 -3.88 11.67 -21.75
N SER A 73 -5.04 11.26 -21.22
CA SER A 73 -5.53 11.72 -19.90
C SER A 73 -4.50 11.45 -18.80
N MET A 74 -3.88 10.27 -18.81
CA MET A 74 -2.86 9.92 -17.81
C MET A 74 -1.63 10.83 -17.89
N ILE A 75 -1.17 11.17 -19.10
CA ILE A 75 -0.04 12.09 -19.30
C ILE A 75 -0.41 13.48 -18.78
N GLU A 76 -1.59 13.99 -19.18
CA GLU A 76 -2.08 15.30 -18.76
C GLU A 76 -2.29 15.39 -17.23
N GLU A 77 -2.77 14.33 -16.58
CA GLU A 77 -2.95 14.25 -15.13
C GLU A 77 -1.61 14.32 -14.39
N ILE A 78 -0.59 13.61 -14.88
CA ILE A 78 0.75 13.65 -14.30
C ILE A 78 1.35 15.04 -14.46
N ASP A 79 1.32 15.61 -15.67
CA ASP A 79 1.85 16.94 -15.95
C ASP A 79 1.17 18.00 -15.06
N SER A 80 -0.17 17.98 -14.98
CA SER A 80 -0.94 18.88 -14.12
C SER A 80 -0.59 18.72 -12.63
N LEU A 81 -0.39 17.49 -12.15
CA LEU A 81 0.00 17.25 -10.76
C LEU A 81 1.34 17.92 -10.44
N PHE A 82 2.33 17.83 -11.32
CA PHE A 82 3.63 18.48 -11.14
C PHE A 82 3.52 20.01 -11.18
N GLU A 83 2.70 20.57 -12.07
CA GLU A 83 2.46 22.02 -12.10
C GLU A 83 1.77 22.52 -10.81
N ILE A 84 0.73 21.83 -10.35
CA ILE A 84 0.01 22.16 -9.11
C ILE A 84 0.94 22.01 -7.90
N SER A 85 1.79 20.99 -7.90
CA SER A 85 2.83 20.77 -6.87
C SER A 85 3.73 21.98 -6.69
N GLU A 86 4.25 22.55 -7.79
CA GLU A 86 5.11 23.73 -7.75
C GLU A 86 4.36 24.98 -7.26
N GLN A 87 3.10 25.17 -7.68
CA GLN A 87 2.28 26.28 -7.21
C GLN A 87 2.06 26.23 -5.69
N ILE A 88 1.83 25.04 -5.13
CA ILE A 88 1.54 24.87 -3.71
C ILE A 88 2.75 25.19 -2.82
N PHE A 89 4.00 25.07 -3.30
CA PHE A 89 5.16 25.53 -2.53
C PHE A 89 5.16 27.04 -2.25
N GLY A 90 4.41 27.83 -3.03
CA GLY A 90 4.17 29.25 -2.75
C GLY A 90 3.15 29.52 -1.65
N GLU A 91 2.40 28.50 -1.20
CA GLU A 91 1.28 28.65 -0.27
C GLU A 91 1.62 28.16 1.15
N LYS A 92 1.18 28.91 2.18
CA LYS A 92 1.27 28.45 3.58
C LYS A 92 0.08 27.59 3.98
N ASN A 93 -0.09 26.44 3.31
CA ASN A 93 -1.21 25.54 3.52
C ASN A 93 -0.76 24.10 3.82
N ALA A 94 -0.70 23.74 5.12
CA ALA A 94 -0.28 22.40 5.55
C ALA A 94 -1.14 21.28 4.96
N THR A 95 -2.46 21.47 4.85
CA THR A 95 -3.38 20.47 4.30
C THR A 95 -3.15 20.24 2.81
N ALA A 96 -2.91 21.30 2.04
CA ALA A 96 -2.59 21.17 0.61
C ALA A 96 -1.29 20.40 0.40
N HIS A 97 -0.24 20.76 1.15
CA HIS A 97 1.03 20.05 1.14
C HIS A 97 0.88 18.57 1.54
N GLU A 98 0.11 18.26 2.58
CA GLU A 98 -0.13 16.86 2.96
C GLU A 98 -0.80 16.08 1.84
N LYS A 99 -1.86 16.63 1.24
CA LYS A 99 -2.63 15.95 0.19
C LYS A 99 -1.77 15.67 -1.04
N ILE A 100 -0.99 16.64 -1.51
CA ILE A 100 -0.07 16.43 -2.64
C ILE A 100 1.05 15.46 -2.29
N GLY A 101 1.62 15.60 -1.09
CA GLY A 101 2.66 14.68 -0.63
C GLY A 101 2.18 13.24 -0.56
N LEU A 102 0.92 13.05 -0.16
CA LEU A 102 0.25 11.76 -0.18
C LEU A 102 0.05 11.23 -1.61
N VAL A 103 -0.39 12.04 -2.57
CA VAL A 103 -0.50 11.63 -3.99
C VAL A 103 0.85 11.18 -4.55
N PHE A 104 1.92 11.95 -4.34
CA PHE A 104 3.26 11.55 -4.78
C PHE A 104 3.78 10.29 -4.07
N LEU A 105 3.39 10.08 -2.81
CA LEU A 105 3.69 8.84 -2.08
C LEU A 105 3.02 7.63 -2.76
N TYR A 106 1.74 7.75 -3.15
CA TYR A 106 1.01 6.73 -3.93
C TYR A 106 1.67 6.45 -5.28
N MET A 107 2.16 7.49 -5.96
CA MET A 107 2.88 7.34 -7.24
C MET A 107 4.33 6.89 -7.08
N HIS A 108 4.81 6.61 -5.86
CA HIS A 108 6.20 6.25 -5.59
C HIS A 108 7.26 7.30 -6.05
N VAL A 109 6.84 8.56 -6.19
CA VAL A 109 7.67 9.75 -6.45
C VAL A 109 8.13 10.33 -5.10
N PHE A 110 9.02 9.59 -4.44
CA PHE A 110 9.28 9.76 -3.01
C PHE A 110 9.93 11.09 -2.61
N ASP A 111 10.70 11.72 -3.48
CA ASP A 111 11.37 13.00 -3.23
C ASP A 111 10.37 14.17 -3.21
N LYS A 112 9.38 14.19 -4.12
CA LYS A 112 8.28 15.16 -4.06
C LYS A 112 7.39 14.90 -2.85
N ALA A 113 7.09 13.63 -2.56
CA ALA A 113 6.38 13.26 -1.34
C ALA A 113 7.11 13.76 -0.08
N GLU A 114 8.43 13.52 0.04
CA GLU A 114 9.26 13.98 1.16
C GLU A 114 9.21 15.51 1.29
N SER A 115 9.38 16.24 0.19
CA SER A 115 9.40 17.71 0.17
C SER A 115 8.06 18.32 0.62
N HIS A 116 6.94 17.83 0.07
CA HIS A 116 5.61 18.33 0.45
C HIS A 116 5.24 17.97 1.89
N LEU A 117 5.49 16.74 2.33
CA LEU A 117 5.15 16.31 3.68
C LEU A 117 5.99 17.04 4.73
N GLN A 118 7.26 17.31 4.43
CA GLN A 118 8.13 18.11 5.27
C GLN A 118 7.62 19.56 5.38
N ALA A 119 7.25 20.19 4.25
CA ALA A 119 6.64 21.53 4.26
C ALA A 119 5.33 21.57 5.09
N SER A 120 4.49 20.53 5.00
CA SER A 120 3.28 20.43 5.83
C SER A 120 3.59 20.44 7.33
N ILE A 121 4.58 19.64 7.75
CA ILE A 121 5.05 19.55 9.14
C ILE A 121 5.63 20.90 9.62
N GLU A 122 6.38 21.59 8.76
CA GLU A 122 6.96 22.89 9.06
C GLU A 122 5.91 23.98 9.26
N ILE A 123 4.86 23.97 8.44
CA ILE A 123 3.72 24.88 8.56
C ILE A 123 2.90 24.56 9.82
N ASN A 124 2.62 23.28 10.09
CA ASN A 124 1.87 22.84 11.26
C ASN A 124 2.42 21.55 11.88
N LYS A 125 3.18 21.70 12.97
CA LYS A 125 3.80 20.59 13.70
C LYS A 125 2.80 19.61 14.35
N ASN A 126 1.53 19.98 14.47
CA ASN A 126 0.48 19.11 15.01
C ASN A 126 -0.26 18.30 13.93
N TYR A 127 0.18 18.37 12.67
CA TYR A 127 -0.44 17.63 11.57
C TYR A 127 0.16 16.22 11.45
N TYR A 128 -0.25 15.34 12.37
CA TYR A 128 0.34 14.01 12.55
C TYR A 128 0.19 13.09 11.33
N GLY A 129 -0.82 13.31 10.48
CA GLY A 129 -0.94 12.59 9.21
C GLY A 129 0.29 12.75 8.32
N SER A 130 0.87 13.96 8.28
CA SER A 130 2.07 14.23 7.48
C SER A 130 3.31 13.50 8.01
N TYR A 131 3.46 13.38 9.34
CA TYR A 131 4.51 12.54 9.93
C TYR A 131 4.33 11.07 9.58
N ILE A 132 3.09 10.56 9.58
CA ILE A 132 2.77 9.17 9.25
C ILE A 132 3.06 8.89 7.77
N HIS A 133 2.62 9.76 6.86
CA HIS A 133 2.90 9.64 5.43
C HIS A 133 4.40 9.76 5.13
N LEU A 134 5.12 10.68 5.79
CA LEU A 134 6.56 10.84 5.57
C LEU A 134 7.34 9.62 6.10
N ALA A 135 6.94 9.09 7.26
CA ALA A 135 7.50 7.85 7.77
C ALA A 135 7.19 6.66 6.84
N ARG A 136 6.02 6.63 6.21
CA ARG A 136 5.66 5.61 5.20
C ARG A 136 6.56 5.73 3.97
N ALA A 137 6.81 6.94 3.47
CA ALA A 137 7.75 7.19 2.39
C ALA A 137 9.15 6.66 2.74
N TYR A 138 9.64 6.93 3.94
CA TYR A 138 10.90 6.38 4.44
C TYR A 138 10.88 4.85 4.56
N PHE A 139 9.79 4.27 5.04
CA PHE A 139 9.64 2.82 5.15
C PHE A 139 9.75 2.13 3.78
N LEU A 140 9.07 2.65 2.76
CA LEU A 140 9.10 2.07 1.40
C LEU A 140 10.46 2.21 0.72
N GLN A 141 11.19 3.28 1.04
CA GLN A 141 12.59 3.45 0.67
C GLN A 141 13.56 2.63 1.53
N LYS A 142 13.06 1.78 2.43
CA LYS A 142 13.85 0.98 3.40
C LYS A 142 14.69 1.82 4.37
N ARG A 143 14.39 3.11 4.51
CA ARG A 143 15.00 4.07 5.47
C ARG A 143 14.37 3.89 6.87
N TYR A 144 14.39 2.66 7.40
CA TYR A 144 13.65 2.28 8.62
C TYR A 144 14.03 3.04 9.88
N ASN A 145 15.29 3.48 10.02
CA ASN A 145 15.72 4.26 11.17
C ASN A 145 15.10 5.67 11.16
N LYS A 146 15.17 6.37 10.02
CA LYS A 146 14.52 7.68 9.84
C LYS A 146 13.01 7.60 10.04
N ALA A 147 12.37 6.56 9.52
CA ALA A 147 10.93 6.33 9.72
C ALA A 147 10.59 6.16 11.22
N TYR A 148 11.41 5.40 11.96
CA TYR A 148 11.20 5.19 13.40
C TYR A 148 11.40 6.47 14.21
N GLU A 149 12.47 7.20 13.95
CA GLU A 149 12.80 8.47 14.62
C GLU A 149 11.65 9.46 14.46
N LEU A 150 11.20 9.69 13.22
CA LEU A 150 10.11 10.61 12.92
C LEU A 150 8.81 10.25 13.65
N LEU A 151 8.43 8.98 13.69
CA LEU A 151 7.23 8.55 14.41
C LEU A 151 7.42 8.62 15.93
N SER A 152 8.63 8.39 16.43
CA SER A 152 8.90 8.43 17.87
C SER A 152 8.71 9.82 18.45
N GLU A 153 9.00 10.88 17.68
CA GLU A 153 8.77 12.28 18.06
C GLU A 153 7.31 12.57 18.41
N ILE A 154 6.37 11.91 17.72
CA ILE A 154 4.94 12.14 17.89
C ILE A 154 4.26 11.12 18.81
N THR A 155 4.95 10.08 19.29
CA THR A 155 4.33 9.02 20.12
C THR A 155 4.00 9.42 21.56
N GLY A 156 4.44 10.59 22.03
CA GLY A 156 4.44 10.98 23.45
C GLY A 156 3.08 11.31 24.10
N LYS A 157 1.96 11.34 23.36
CA LYS A 157 0.65 11.81 23.90
C LYS A 157 -0.55 10.89 23.61
N ASN A 158 -0.42 9.57 23.69
CA ASN A 158 -1.54 8.61 23.54
C ASN A 158 -2.39 8.89 22.29
N PHE A 159 -1.78 9.28 21.17
CA PHE A 159 -2.54 9.59 19.98
C PHE A 159 -3.27 8.35 19.45
N HIS A 160 -4.50 8.56 19.00
CA HIS A 160 -5.41 7.52 18.51
C HIS A 160 -5.21 7.24 17.01
N TYR A 161 -3.96 7.19 16.53
CA TYR A 161 -3.65 6.90 15.12
C TYR A 161 -3.24 5.44 14.94
N PRO A 162 -4.17 4.53 14.58
CA PRO A 162 -3.86 3.11 14.39
C PRO A 162 -2.78 2.89 13.31
N ASP A 163 -2.76 3.70 12.25
CA ASP A 163 -1.80 3.59 11.15
C ASP A 163 -0.37 3.88 11.60
N MET A 164 -0.18 4.83 12.51
CA MET A 164 1.11 5.12 13.13
C MET A 164 1.65 3.90 13.86
N TYR A 165 0.84 3.27 14.73
CA TYR A 165 1.26 2.08 15.47
C TYR A 165 1.46 0.89 14.54
N ASN A 166 0.64 0.74 13.50
CA ASN A 166 0.85 -0.31 12.51
C ASN A 166 2.19 -0.13 11.79
N LEU A 167 2.51 1.09 11.35
CA LEU A 167 3.77 1.41 10.69
C LEU A 167 4.98 1.22 11.63
N LEU A 168 4.90 1.66 12.90
CA LEU A 168 5.92 1.35 13.91
C LEU A 168 6.12 -0.15 14.10
N GLY A 169 5.03 -0.92 14.06
CA GLY A 169 5.06 -2.37 14.11
C GLY A 169 5.80 -2.97 12.91
N MET A 170 5.47 -2.51 11.69
CA MET A 170 6.14 -2.93 10.45
C MET A 170 7.63 -2.60 10.46
N ILE A 171 8.00 -1.37 10.85
CA ILE A 171 9.40 -0.94 11.00
C ILE A 171 10.15 -1.87 11.96
N ASN A 172 9.55 -2.23 13.10
CA ASN A 172 10.17 -3.15 14.05
C ASN A 172 10.23 -4.59 13.55
N LEU A 173 9.27 -5.01 12.72
CA LEU A 173 9.30 -6.32 12.07
C LEU A 173 10.49 -6.43 11.11
N GLU A 174 10.71 -5.42 10.26
CA GLU A 174 11.87 -5.33 9.35
C GLU A 174 13.20 -5.29 10.12
N LYS A 175 13.22 -4.61 11.26
CA LYS A 175 14.39 -4.58 12.17
C LYS A 175 14.55 -5.86 13.00
N LYS A 176 13.76 -6.91 12.75
CA LYS A 176 13.74 -8.21 13.47
C LYS A 176 13.43 -8.08 14.97
N LYS A 177 12.84 -6.97 15.40
CA LYS A 177 12.42 -6.70 16.78
C LYS A 177 10.99 -7.19 17.02
N HIS A 178 10.76 -8.49 16.85
CA HIS A 178 9.41 -9.07 16.80
C HIS A 178 8.56 -8.84 18.06
N SER A 179 9.18 -8.77 19.25
CA SER A 179 8.46 -8.48 20.49
C SER A 179 7.90 -7.05 20.52
N GLN A 180 8.65 -6.07 19.99
CA GLN A 180 8.20 -4.69 19.88
C GLN A 180 7.14 -4.54 18.79
N ALA A 181 7.35 -5.19 17.63
CA ALA A 181 6.37 -5.24 16.56
C ALA A 181 5.00 -5.74 17.05
N PHE A 182 4.99 -6.83 17.83
CA PHE A 182 3.78 -7.38 18.46
C PHE A 182 3.04 -6.35 19.33
N GLN A 183 3.75 -5.56 20.15
CA GLN A 183 3.10 -4.56 21.01
C GLN A 183 2.49 -3.43 20.19
N TYR A 184 3.19 -2.96 19.17
CA TYR A 184 2.71 -1.90 18.30
C TYR A 184 1.49 -2.34 17.48
N PHE A 185 1.48 -3.55 16.89
CA PHE A 185 0.29 -4.07 16.21
C PHE A 185 -0.90 -4.24 17.16
N LYS A 186 -0.66 -4.66 18.41
CA LYS A 186 -1.72 -4.71 19.43
C LYS A 186 -2.27 -3.33 19.76
N GLN A 187 -1.43 -2.28 19.78
CA GLN A 187 -1.89 -0.91 19.98
C GLN A 187 -2.71 -0.44 18.77
N ALA A 188 -2.27 -0.70 17.54
CA ALA A 188 -3.05 -0.41 16.33
C ALA A 188 -4.46 -1.04 16.42
N LEU A 189 -4.54 -2.33 16.78
CA LEU A 189 -5.80 -3.07 16.92
C LEU A 189 -6.65 -2.64 18.13
N LYS A 190 -6.04 -2.00 19.14
CA LYS A 190 -6.78 -1.39 20.26
C LYS A 190 -7.54 -0.15 19.80
N TYR A 191 -6.94 0.66 18.94
CA TYR A 191 -7.55 1.90 18.42
C TYR A 191 -8.47 1.66 17.22
N ASN A 192 -8.15 0.68 16.37
CA ASN A 192 -9.02 0.22 15.30
C ASN A 192 -9.10 -1.31 15.29
N ASN A 193 -10.20 -1.84 15.81
CA ASN A 193 -10.41 -3.28 15.93
C ASN A 193 -10.72 -4.00 14.60
N ALA A 194 -10.99 -3.24 13.52
CA ALA A 194 -11.29 -3.72 12.19
C ALA A 194 -10.11 -3.55 11.22
N TYR A 195 -8.91 -3.17 11.72
CA TYR A 195 -7.74 -2.94 10.88
C TYR A 195 -7.12 -4.25 10.38
N ILE A 196 -7.53 -4.69 9.19
CA ILE A 196 -7.15 -5.99 8.60
C ILE A 196 -5.65 -6.14 8.40
N GLU A 197 -5.00 -5.11 7.84
CA GLU A 197 -3.55 -5.12 7.65
C GLU A 197 -2.83 -5.39 8.98
N ALA A 198 -3.23 -4.71 10.06
CA ALA A 198 -2.62 -4.90 11.37
C ALA A 198 -2.81 -6.33 11.93
N TYR A 199 -3.91 -7.02 11.60
CA TYR A 199 -4.07 -8.44 11.94
C TYR A 199 -3.08 -9.33 11.20
N PHE A 200 -2.92 -9.16 9.88
CA PHE A 200 -1.94 -9.94 9.12
C PHE A 200 -0.50 -9.63 9.57
N ASN A 201 -0.19 -8.36 9.82
CA ASN A 201 1.10 -7.93 10.35
C ASN A 201 1.40 -8.58 11.73
N LEU A 202 0.40 -8.63 12.61
CA LEU A 202 0.50 -9.30 13.91
C LEU A 202 0.71 -10.82 13.79
N ILE A 203 -0.04 -11.47 12.88
CA ILE A 203 0.10 -12.89 12.58
C ILE A 203 1.53 -13.20 12.13
N GLU A 204 2.09 -12.41 11.21
CA GLU A 204 3.47 -12.58 10.77
C GLU A 204 4.47 -12.43 11.92
N ALA A 205 4.34 -11.39 12.74
CA ALA A 205 5.22 -11.17 13.89
C ALA A 205 5.20 -12.36 14.88
N ILE A 206 4.04 -12.98 15.10
CA ILE A 206 3.90 -14.18 15.93
C ILE A 206 4.56 -15.38 15.27
N LEU A 207 4.34 -15.59 13.97
CA LEU A 207 4.91 -16.70 13.21
C LEU A 207 6.45 -16.62 13.14
N GLN A 208 7.03 -15.44 12.93
CA GLN A 208 8.49 -15.26 12.95
C GLN A 208 9.10 -15.64 14.31
N ARG A 209 8.43 -15.28 15.42
CA ARG A 209 8.83 -15.72 16.77
C ARG A 209 8.70 -17.24 16.94
N MET A 210 7.65 -17.85 16.39
CA MET A 210 7.43 -19.31 16.47
C MET A 210 8.51 -20.11 15.75
N VAL A 211 8.96 -19.65 14.58
CA VAL A 211 10.04 -20.30 13.82
C VAL A 211 11.34 -20.35 14.64
N SER A 212 11.56 -19.34 15.48
CA SER A 212 12.76 -19.21 16.31
C SER A 212 12.69 -19.97 17.65
N LEU A 213 11.57 -20.62 17.99
CA LEU A 213 11.40 -21.34 19.26
C LEU A 213 12.26 -22.62 19.32
N LYS A 214 12.95 -22.79 20.46
CA LYS A 214 13.76 -23.96 20.83
C LYS A 214 13.36 -24.45 22.25
N GLY A 215 13.75 -25.68 22.60
CA GLY A 215 13.59 -26.23 23.95
C GLY A 215 12.36 -27.13 24.14
N GLU A 216 12.28 -27.76 25.32
CA GLU A 216 11.34 -28.85 25.63
C GLU A 216 9.87 -28.43 25.61
N LYS A 217 9.56 -27.17 25.96
CA LYS A 217 8.17 -26.64 25.97
C LYS A 217 7.70 -26.10 24.62
N LYS A 218 8.48 -26.29 23.55
CA LYS A 218 8.21 -25.73 22.22
C LYS A 218 6.85 -26.13 21.67
N GLU A 219 6.48 -27.40 21.76
CA GLU A 219 5.23 -27.88 21.17
C GLU A 219 4.00 -27.29 21.85
N GLN A 220 4.02 -27.20 23.19
CA GLN A 220 2.94 -26.60 23.97
C GLN A 220 2.78 -25.11 23.65
N GLU A 221 3.89 -24.38 23.54
CA GLU A 221 3.90 -22.97 23.18
C GLU A 221 3.40 -22.74 21.74
N ILE A 222 3.77 -23.62 20.79
CA ILE A 222 3.26 -23.60 19.42
C ILE A 222 1.74 -23.79 19.43
N LYS A 223 1.22 -24.79 20.14
CA LYS A 223 -0.23 -25.05 20.24
C LYS A 223 -0.97 -23.84 20.80
N LYS A 224 -0.47 -23.23 21.88
CA LYS A 224 -1.05 -22.01 22.48
C LYS A 224 -1.08 -20.84 21.48
N ARG A 225 0.02 -20.62 20.75
CA ARG A 225 0.11 -19.55 19.75
C ARG A 225 -0.82 -19.79 18.56
N ILE A 226 -0.96 -21.03 18.09
CA ILE A 226 -1.92 -21.37 17.03
C ILE A 226 -3.35 -21.08 17.48
N SER A 227 -3.73 -21.43 18.72
CA SER A 227 -5.05 -21.09 19.25
C SER A 227 -5.29 -19.57 19.24
N PHE A 228 -4.28 -18.77 19.60
CA PHE A 228 -4.36 -17.31 19.51
C PHE A 228 -4.45 -16.82 18.06
N LEU A 229 -3.64 -17.37 17.15
CA LEU A 229 -3.70 -17.04 15.71
C LEU A 229 -5.09 -17.30 15.13
N LYS A 230 -5.76 -18.39 15.51
CA LYS A 230 -7.14 -18.69 15.07
C LYS A 230 -8.15 -17.64 15.52
N ILE A 231 -7.96 -17.02 16.69
CA ILE A 231 -8.80 -15.91 17.14
C ILE A 231 -8.60 -14.69 16.23
N LEU A 232 -7.35 -14.40 15.83
CA LEU A 232 -7.04 -13.32 14.89
C LEU A 232 -7.63 -13.59 13.51
N LEU A 233 -7.54 -14.82 13.01
CA LEU A 233 -8.14 -15.22 11.73
C LEU A 233 -9.67 -15.02 11.73
N LYS A 234 -10.36 -15.37 12.82
CA LYS A 234 -11.79 -15.09 12.96
C LYS A 234 -12.12 -13.60 12.90
N LYS A 235 -11.22 -12.73 13.39
CA LYS A 235 -11.40 -11.27 13.28
C LYS A 235 -11.26 -10.80 11.83
N ILE A 236 -10.28 -11.35 11.10
CA ILE A 236 -10.15 -11.13 9.65
C ILE A 236 -11.42 -11.62 8.93
N ASP A 237 -11.96 -12.77 9.32
CA ASP A 237 -13.18 -13.29 8.68
C ASP A 237 -14.39 -12.36 8.83
N ASN A 238 -14.49 -11.72 9.99
CA ASN A 238 -15.59 -10.82 10.32
C ASN A 238 -15.50 -9.45 9.64
N PHE A 239 -14.28 -8.90 9.52
CA PHE A 239 -14.08 -7.51 9.09
C PHE A 239 -13.48 -7.39 7.67
N GLY A 240 -12.84 -8.45 7.16
CA GLY A 240 -12.13 -8.43 5.88
C GLY A 240 -13.05 -8.60 4.69
N ASN A 241 -12.52 -8.29 3.51
CA ASN A 241 -13.19 -8.50 2.23
C ASN A 241 -13.15 -9.99 1.81
N ALA A 242 -13.65 -10.31 0.61
CA ALA A 242 -13.69 -11.69 0.12
C ALA A 242 -12.29 -12.32 -0.02
N GLU A 243 -11.29 -11.54 -0.40
CA GLU A 243 -9.91 -12.01 -0.57
C GLU A 243 -9.22 -12.23 0.77
N ASP A 244 -9.41 -11.32 1.72
CA ASP A 244 -8.93 -11.47 3.11
C ASP A 244 -9.46 -12.76 3.75
N ARG A 245 -10.76 -13.06 3.54
CA ARG A 245 -11.43 -14.29 4.03
C ARG A 245 -10.86 -15.57 3.41
N LYS A 246 -10.58 -15.54 2.10
CA LYS A 246 -9.94 -16.67 1.41
C LYS A 246 -8.55 -16.92 1.99
N GLN A 247 -7.76 -15.86 2.16
CA GLN A 247 -6.43 -15.95 2.72
C GLN A 247 -6.45 -16.44 4.17
N SER A 248 -7.39 -15.95 4.99
CA SER A 248 -7.61 -16.41 6.36
C SER A 248 -7.91 -17.91 6.43
N SER A 249 -8.82 -18.39 5.56
CA SER A 249 -9.17 -19.82 5.45
C SER A 249 -7.96 -20.68 5.05
N LEU A 250 -7.16 -20.21 4.10
CA LEU A 250 -5.93 -20.87 3.67
C LEU A 250 -4.92 -20.98 4.81
N LEU A 251 -4.68 -19.88 5.54
CA LEU A 251 -3.80 -19.84 6.71
C LEU A 251 -4.28 -20.81 7.79
N ASN A 252 -5.58 -20.83 8.11
CA ASN A 252 -6.15 -21.74 9.10
C ASN A 252 -5.88 -23.21 8.76
N ARG A 253 -6.07 -23.60 7.49
CA ARG A 253 -5.79 -24.96 6.99
C ARG A 253 -4.31 -25.34 7.13
N VAL A 254 -3.39 -24.41 6.86
CA VAL A 254 -1.94 -24.64 6.98
C VAL A 254 -1.51 -24.72 8.44
N LEU A 255 -2.09 -23.90 9.32
CA LEU A 255 -1.83 -23.94 10.76
C LEU A 255 -2.32 -25.24 11.42
N ASN A 256 -3.45 -25.80 10.96
CA ASN A 256 -3.94 -27.11 11.43
C ASN A 256 -2.96 -28.25 11.15
N LYS A 257 -2.13 -28.13 10.11
CA LYS A 257 -1.05 -29.08 9.78
C LYS A 257 0.28 -28.76 10.48
N LEU A 258 0.28 -27.81 11.42
CA LEU A 258 1.48 -27.31 12.13
C LEU A 258 2.61 -26.82 11.19
N ALA A 259 2.27 -26.43 9.95
CA ALA A 259 3.24 -26.05 8.93
C ALA A 259 3.64 -24.57 9.05
N ILE A 260 4.31 -24.20 10.14
CA ILE A 260 4.60 -22.80 10.53
C ILE A 260 5.38 -22.03 9.46
N LYS A 261 6.43 -22.61 8.88
CA LYS A 261 7.22 -21.93 7.83
C LYS A 261 6.38 -21.64 6.58
N LYS A 262 5.46 -22.54 6.23
CA LYS A 262 4.54 -22.35 5.11
C LYS A 262 3.51 -21.28 5.40
N ALA A 263 2.95 -21.26 6.62
CA ALA A 263 2.04 -20.20 7.06
C ALA A 263 2.74 -18.83 7.05
N LEU A 264 3.99 -18.77 7.51
CA LEU A 264 4.81 -17.55 7.50
C LEU A 264 5.00 -17.03 6.08
N LYS A 265 5.41 -17.89 5.14
CA LYS A 265 5.56 -17.50 3.74
C LYS A 265 4.24 -16.98 3.16
N LEU A 266 3.13 -17.69 3.40
CA LEU A 266 1.81 -17.28 2.89
C LEU A 266 1.36 -15.91 3.40
N VAL A 267 1.51 -15.63 4.69
CA VAL A 267 1.13 -14.32 5.23
C VAL A 267 2.06 -13.22 4.71
N HIS A 268 3.36 -13.50 4.60
CA HIS A 268 4.34 -12.54 4.10
C HIS A 268 4.04 -12.14 2.65
N ASP A 269 3.90 -13.13 1.76
CA ASP A 269 3.63 -12.91 0.34
C ASP A 269 2.31 -12.14 0.13
N TYR A 270 1.28 -12.44 0.94
CA TYR A 270 0.01 -11.75 0.90
C TYR A 270 0.11 -10.28 1.33
N ARG A 271 0.82 -10.00 2.42
CA ARG A 271 1.03 -8.63 2.92
C ARG A 271 1.82 -7.79 1.95
N GLU A 272 2.92 -8.36 1.42
CA GLU A 272 3.76 -7.72 0.41
C GLU A 272 2.93 -7.29 -0.79
N THR A 273 2.06 -8.18 -1.28
CA THR A 273 1.25 -7.92 -2.46
C THR A 273 0.14 -6.90 -2.18
N ASN A 274 -0.63 -7.08 -1.10
CA ASN A 274 -1.91 -6.38 -0.91
C ASN A 274 -1.85 -5.12 -0.04
N TYR A 275 -0.80 -4.94 0.77
CA TYR A 275 -0.72 -3.80 1.71
C TYR A 275 0.57 -3.00 1.62
N ILE A 276 1.63 -3.58 1.06
CA ILE A 276 2.94 -2.90 0.94
C ILE A 276 3.16 -2.40 -0.49
N ARG A 277 2.89 -3.24 -1.49
CA ARG A 277 3.11 -2.91 -2.92
C ARG A 277 1.86 -2.35 -3.61
N HIS A 278 0.67 -2.79 -3.21
CA HIS A 278 -0.57 -2.11 -3.59
C HIS A 278 -0.84 -1.06 -2.52
N MET A 279 -0.60 0.21 -2.83
CA MET A 279 -1.30 1.25 -2.10
C MET A 279 -2.72 1.31 -2.68
N PRO A 280 -3.78 1.04 -1.90
CA PRO A 280 -5.13 1.08 -2.43
C PRO A 280 -5.45 2.50 -2.94
N PRO A 281 -6.12 2.65 -4.11
CA PRO A 281 -6.53 3.95 -4.65
C PRO A 281 -7.63 4.65 -3.83
N GLU A 282 -8.07 4.07 -2.72
CA GLU A 282 -9.13 4.63 -1.88
C GLU A 282 -8.56 5.69 -0.92
N ILE A 283 -8.16 6.84 -1.46
CA ILE A 283 -8.28 8.10 -0.72
C ILE A 283 -9.77 8.45 -0.69
N ILE A 284 -10.54 7.76 0.13
CA ILE A 284 -11.78 8.35 0.63
C ILE A 284 -11.33 9.39 1.63
N GLY A 285 -11.35 10.65 1.21
CA GLY A 285 -11.15 11.78 2.12
C GLY A 285 -12.06 11.61 3.33
N TYR A 286 -11.46 11.70 4.51
CA TYR A 286 -12.17 12.11 5.73
C TYR A 286 -12.11 13.64 5.83
#